data_AF-A0A7X3D0T5-F1
#
_entry.id   AF-A0A7X3D0T5-F1
#
_cell.length_a   1.000
_cell.length_b   1.000
_cell.length_c   1.000
_cell.angle_alpha   90.00
_cell.angle_beta   90.00
_cell.angle_gamma   90.00
#
_symmetry.space_group_name_H-M   'P 1'
#
loop_
_entity.id
_entity.type
_entity.pdbx_description
1 polymer ?
#
loop_
_entity_poly.entity_id
_entity_poly.type
_entity_poly.pdbx_seq_one_letter_code
_entity_poly.pdbx_strand_id
1 'polypeptide(L)'
;MMDFKDSRAFTENRLVDRLDKLIEHHQDMKLKYPEDSDANNHFEWNIKELNLIRKMVVFNPRFMWKEVQKIMDAAYLEDKSITGFTWFFDFVETDLPNRAFIKTLISPK
;
A
#
# COMPACT_ATOMS: atom_id res chain seq x y z
N MET A 1 5.72 -27.64 1.00
CA MET A 1 6.17 -26.45 0.23
C MET A 1 5.02 -26.10 -0.71
N MET A 2 4.24 -25.08 -0.38
CA MET A 2 3.04 -24.73 -1.13
C MET A 2 3.46 -23.92 -2.35
N ASP A 3 3.26 -24.49 -3.54
CA ASP A 3 3.73 -23.95 -4.82
C ASP A 3 2.93 -22.68 -5.15
N PHE A 4 3.49 -21.50 -4.87
CA PHE A 4 2.94 -20.17 -5.18
C PHE A 4 3.02 -19.86 -6.70
N LYS A 5 2.62 -20.82 -7.54
CA LYS A 5 2.70 -20.74 -9.01
C LYS A 5 1.57 -19.96 -9.68
N ASP A 6 0.72 -19.28 -8.91
CA ASP A 6 -0.32 -18.42 -9.46
C ASP A 6 -0.01 -16.92 -9.28
N SER A 7 1.25 -16.54 -9.54
CA SER A 7 1.69 -15.14 -9.63
C SER A 7 1.19 -14.44 -10.90
N ARG A 8 -0.05 -14.72 -11.34
CA ARG A 8 -0.76 -13.93 -12.36
C ARG A 8 -0.99 -12.53 -11.80
N ALA A 9 0.03 -11.68 -11.94
CA ALA A 9 0.10 -10.24 -11.65
C ALA A 9 -1.02 -9.73 -10.73
N PHE A 10 -0.73 -9.68 -9.44
CA PHE A 10 -1.53 -8.96 -8.45
C PHE A 10 -1.32 -7.45 -8.69
N THR A 11 -2.10 -6.87 -9.60
CA THR A 11 -2.12 -5.41 -9.81
C THR A 11 -3.18 -4.79 -8.91
N GLU A 12 -2.89 -3.62 -8.36
CA GLU A 12 -3.82 -2.83 -7.52
C GLU A 12 -5.17 -2.65 -8.25
N ASN A 13 -5.14 -2.38 -9.56
CA ASN A 13 -6.34 -2.26 -10.40
C ASN A 13 -7.19 -3.54 -10.42
N ARG A 14 -6.56 -4.72 -10.55
CA ARG A 14 -7.28 -6.00 -10.59
C ARG A 14 -7.92 -6.35 -9.25
N LEU A 15 -7.40 -5.81 -8.14
CA LEU A 15 -8.00 -5.95 -6.82
C LEU A 15 -9.22 -5.05 -6.67
N VAL A 16 -9.10 -3.80 -7.10
CA VAL A 16 -10.22 -2.86 -7.10
C VAL A 16 -11.38 -3.43 -7.92
N ASP A 17 -11.12 -3.94 -9.13
CA ASP A 17 -12.14 -4.58 -9.97
C ASP A 17 -12.82 -5.78 -9.29
N ARG A 18 -12.07 -6.57 -8.52
CA ARG A 18 -12.62 -7.71 -7.77
C ARG A 18 -13.45 -7.26 -6.58
N LEU A 19 -13.02 -6.21 -5.88
CA LEU A 19 -13.76 -5.63 -4.76
C LEU A 19 -15.07 -5.02 -5.25
N ASP A 20 -15.06 -4.32 -6.38
CA ASP A 20 -16.24 -3.71 -6.99
C ASP A 20 -17.29 -4.78 -7.35
N LYS A 21 -16.86 -5.89 -7.99
CA LYS A 21 -17.75 -7.03 -8.27
C LYS A 21 -18.35 -7.68 -7.02
N LEU A 22 -17.58 -7.76 -5.94
CA LEU A 22 -18.08 -8.31 -4.67
C LEU A 22 -19.12 -7.37 -4.05
N ILE A 23 -18.91 -6.06 -4.12
CA ILE A 23 -19.87 -5.06 -3.63
C ILE A 23 -21.16 -5.12 -4.45
N GLU A 24 -21.08 -5.15 -5.78
CA GLU A 24 -22.24 -5.31 -6.68
C GLU A 24 -23.02 -6.58 -6.35
N HIS A 25 -22.32 -7.71 -6.16
CA HIS A 25 -22.98 -8.96 -5.78
C HIS A 25 -23.74 -8.85 -4.46
N HIS A 26 -23.19 -8.18 -3.44
CA HIS A 26 -23.88 -7.97 -2.17
C HIS A 26 -25.11 -7.05 -2.34
N GLN A 27 -25.01 -6.02 -3.19
CA GLN A 27 -26.16 -5.16 -3.52
C GLN A 27 -27.28 -5.95 -4.22
N ASP A 28 -26.93 -6.82 -5.16
CA ASP A 28 -27.89 -7.71 -5.82
C ASP A 28 -28.57 -8.66 -4.82
N MET A 29 -27.82 -9.20 -3.85
CA MET A 29 -28.39 -10.07 -2.81
C MET A 29 -29.38 -9.32 -1.93
N LYS A 30 -29.08 -8.07 -1.55
CA LYS A 30 -30.03 -7.23 -0.80
C LYS A 30 -31.34 -7.01 -1.55
N LEU A 31 -31.27 -6.79 -2.86
CA LEU A 31 -32.46 -6.62 -3.70
C LEU A 31 -33.28 -7.90 -3.83
N LYS A 32 -32.64 -9.08 -3.78
CA LYS A 32 -33.33 -10.38 -3.83
C LYS A 32 -34.02 -10.77 -2.53
N TYR A 33 -33.51 -10.30 -1.39
CA TYR A 33 -34.03 -10.65 -0.07
C TYR A 33 -34.43 -9.37 0.72
N PRO A 34 -35.40 -8.57 0.24
CA PRO A 34 -35.71 -7.28 0.83
C PRO A 34 -36.35 -7.36 2.22
N GLU A 35 -37.01 -8.47 2.55
CA GLU A 35 -37.69 -8.68 3.83
C GLU A 35 -36.79 -9.30 4.91
N ASP A 36 -35.63 -9.84 4.53
CA ASP A 36 -34.68 -10.44 5.48
C ASP A 36 -33.76 -9.35 6.05
N SER A 37 -34.17 -8.75 7.17
CA SER A 37 -33.44 -7.67 7.83
C SER A 37 -32.06 -8.10 8.32
N ASP A 38 -31.91 -9.34 8.78
CA ASP A 38 -30.66 -9.83 9.34
C ASP A 38 -29.62 -10.08 8.23
N ALA A 39 -30.05 -10.69 7.12
CA ALA A 39 -29.22 -10.83 5.93
C ALA A 39 -28.83 -9.45 5.37
N ASN A 40 -29.77 -8.51 5.29
CA ASN A 40 -29.49 -7.15 4.81
C ASN A 40 -28.48 -6.40 5.68
N ASN A 41 -28.57 -6.53 7.01
CA ASN A 41 -27.57 -5.97 7.93
C ASN A 41 -26.19 -6.59 7.71
N HIS A 42 -26.13 -7.90 7.49
CA HIS A 42 -24.88 -8.59 7.18
C HIS A 42 -24.28 -8.13 5.84
N PHE A 43 -25.11 -7.97 4.80
CA PHE A 43 -24.65 -7.47 3.51
C PHE A 43 -24.14 -6.03 3.58
N GLU A 44 -24.81 -5.15 4.33
CA GLU A 44 -24.33 -3.79 4.60
C GLU A 44 -22.98 -3.78 5.31
N TRP A 45 -22.82 -4.62 6.33
CA TRP A 45 -21.54 -4.76 7.02
C TRP A 45 -20.43 -5.22 6.06
N ASN A 46 -20.68 -6.24 5.24
CA ASN A 46 -19.72 -6.71 4.23
C ASN A 46 -19.35 -5.62 3.22
N ILE A 47 -20.34 -4.88 2.70
CA ILE A 47 -20.11 -3.76 1.77
C ILE A 47 -19.23 -2.69 2.42
N LYS A 48 -19.45 -2.38 3.70
CA LYS A 48 -18.64 -1.40 4.45
C LYS A 48 -17.18 -1.86 4.57
N GLU A 49 -16.94 -3.11 4.95
CA GLU A 49 -15.59 -3.67 5.08
C GLU A 49 -14.87 -3.75 3.72
N LEU A 50 -15.57 -4.19 2.66
CA LEU A 50 -15.02 -4.21 1.30
C LEU A 50 -14.62 -2.81 0.81
N ASN A 51 -15.44 -1.80 1.11
CA ASN A 51 -15.12 -0.41 0.80
C ASN A 51 -13.91 0.12 1.59
N LEU A 52 -13.72 -0.31 2.83
CA LEU A 52 -12.52 0.04 3.61
C LEU A 52 -11.26 -0.55 2.97
N ILE A 53 -11.30 -1.83 2.59
CA ILE A 53 -10.19 -2.50 1.90
C ILE A 53 -9.91 -1.81 0.56
N ARG A 54 -10.95 -1.51 -0.22
CA ARG A 54 -10.83 -0.77 -1.49
C ARG A 54 -10.14 0.58 -1.30
N LYS A 55 -10.53 1.34 -0.26
CA LYS A 55 -9.88 2.60 0.09
C LYS A 55 -8.42 2.39 0.45
N MET A 56 -8.05 1.35 1.19
CA MET A 56 -6.64 1.07 1.53
C MET A 56 -5.79 0.67 0.32
N VAL A 57 -6.40 0.03 -0.69
CA VAL A 57 -5.73 -0.31 -1.95
C VAL A 57 -5.52 0.93 -2.81
N VAL A 58 -6.54 1.80 -2.92
CA VAL A 58 -6.49 3.02 -3.75
C VAL A 58 -5.68 4.12 -3.06
N PHE A 59 -6.02 4.43 -1.82
CA PHE A 59 -5.29 5.33 -0.94
C PHE A 59 -4.34 4.48 -0.13
N ASN A 60 -3.23 4.11 -0.74
CA ASN A 60 -2.13 3.55 0.00
C ASN A 60 -1.45 4.70 0.77
N PRO A 61 -1.60 4.83 2.11
CA PRO A 61 -0.88 5.87 2.86
C PRO A 61 0.64 5.61 2.90
N ARG A 62 1.11 4.54 2.24
CA ARG A 62 2.52 4.24 2.11
C ARG A 62 3.13 5.31 1.23
N PHE A 63 3.93 6.14 1.88
CA PHE A 63 5.17 6.72 1.37
C PHE A 63 5.48 6.24 -0.04
N MET A 64 5.56 7.14 -1.02
CA MET A 64 5.63 6.81 -2.46
C MET A 64 6.92 6.04 -2.82
N TRP A 65 7.06 4.80 -2.37
CA TRP A 65 8.26 3.99 -2.46
C TRP A 65 8.72 3.80 -3.89
N LYS A 66 7.77 3.74 -4.84
CA LYS A 66 8.07 3.71 -6.28
C LYS A 66 8.79 4.98 -6.75
N GLU A 67 8.35 6.16 -6.30
CA GLU A 67 9.00 7.42 -6.65
C GLU A 67 10.37 7.53 -5.97
N VAL A 68 10.47 7.13 -4.70
CA VAL A 68 11.77 7.15 -4.04
C VAL A 68 12.75 6.14 -4.65
N GLN A 69 12.26 4.96 -5.03
CA GLN A 69 13.07 3.96 -5.74
C GLN A 69 13.58 4.51 -7.07
N LYS A 70 12.76 5.21 -7.86
CA LYS A 70 13.23 5.86 -9.10
C LYS A 70 14.36 6.85 -8.82
N ILE A 71 14.28 7.62 -7.75
CA ILE A 71 15.34 8.57 -7.35
C ILE A 71 16.61 7.81 -6.96
N MET A 72 16.49 6.73 -6.18
CA MET A 72 17.63 5.88 -5.81
C MET A 72 18.29 5.25 -7.05
N ASP A 73 17.50 4.73 -7.98
CA ASP A 73 17.99 4.13 -9.22
C ASP A 73 18.70 5.17 -10.10
N ALA A 74 18.15 6.38 -10.22
CA ALA A 74 18.78 7.48 -10.95
C ALA A 74 20.14 7.86 -10.33
N ALA A 75 20.21 8.02 -9.01
CA ALA A 75 21.45 8.33 -8.31
C ALA A 75 22.52 7.23 -8.49
N TYR A 76 22.13 5.95 -8.44
CA TYR A 76 23.06 4.84 -8.67
C TYR A 76 23.51 4.72 -10.14
N LEU A 77 22.67 5.13 -11.09
CA LEU A 77 23.06 5.20 -12.50
C LEU A 77 24.10 6.29 -12.74
N GLU A 78 24.00 7.42 -12.04
CA GLU A 78 24.98 8.50 -12.07
C GLU A 78 26.28 8.12 -11.34
N ASP A 79 26.19 7.47 -10.18
CA ASP A 79 27.34 7.01 -9.41
C ASP A 79 27.18 5.56 -8.94
N LYS A 80 27.87 4.67 -9.66
CA LYS A 80 27.92 3.22 -9.39
C LYS A 80 28.64 2.86 -8.09
N SER A 81 29.35 3.81 -7.45
CA SER A 81 30.05 3.58 -6.19
C SER A 81 29.14 3.73 -4.97
N ILE A 82 27.92 4.25 -5.14
CA ILE A 82 26.93 4.35 -4.08
C ILE A 82 26.59 2.94 -3.55
N THR A 83 26.78 2.74 -2.25
CA THR A 83 26.53 1.46 -1.56
C THR A 83 25.24 1.46 -0.74
N GLY A 84 24.58 2.61 -0.57
CA GLY A 84 23.35 2.74 0.19
C GLY A 84 22.83 4.17 0.29
N PHE A 85 21.63 4.32 0.86
CA PHE A 85 20.93 5.59 1.00
C PHE A 85 20.48 5.79 2.45
N THR A 86 20.56 7.02 2.96
CA THR A 86 20.03 7.41 4.28
C THR A 86 18.91 8.41 4.09
N TRP A 87 17.77 8.17 4.72
CA TRP A 87 16.57 9.00 4.57
C TRP A 87 16.37 9.85 5.82
N PHE A 88 16.12 11.13 5.61
CA PHE A 88 15.78 12.07 6.68
C PHE A 88 14.35 12.54 6.47
N PHE A 89 13.50 12.27 7.46
CA PHE A 89 12.15 12.80 7.50
C PHE A 89 12.19 14.04 8.36
N ASP A 90 11.99 15.21 7.74
CA ASP A 90 11.83 16.45 8.48
C ASP A 90 10.36 16.81 8.54
N PHE A 91 9.83 16.92 9.76
CA PHE A 91 8.44 17.30 9.99
C PHE A 91 8.31 18.81 10.23
N VAL A 92 9.42 19.55 10.23
CA VAL A 92 9.47 21.01 10.39
C VAL A 92 10.48 21.57 9.40
N GLU A 93 10.09 22.51 8.54
CA GLU A 93 11.05 23.23 7.71
C GLU A 93 11.98 24.06 8.61
N THR A 94 13.27 23.73 8.61
CA THR A 94 14.30 24.50 9.34
C THR A 94 15.53 24.69 8.46
N ASP A 95 16.09 25.91 8.45
CA ASP A 95 17.28 26.23 7.65
C ASP A 95 18.54 25.49 8.13
N LEU A 96 18.59 25.09 9.42
CA LEU A 96 19.74 24.46 10.09
C LEU A 96 19.24 23.35 11.04
N PRO A 97 19.03 22.13 10.54
CA PRO A 97 18.47 21.05 11.35
C PRO A 97 19.46 20.57 12.41
N ASN A 98 19.06 20.59 13.68
CA ASN A 98 19.84 20.07 14.81
C ASN A 98 19.68 18.54 14.90
N ARG A 99 20.63 17.79 14.33
CA ARG A 99 20.52 16.32 14.14
C ARG A 99 21.45 15.54 15.08
N ALA A 100 20.93 14.48 15.69
CA ALA A 100 21.76 13.45 16.32
C ALA A 100 22.32 12.51 15.24
N PHE A 101 23.63 12.55 15.02
CA PHE A 101 24.29 11.61 14.11
C PHE A 101 24.44 10.25 14.82
N ILE A 102 23.77 9.22 14.31
CA ILE A 102 24.13 7.85 14.66
C ILE A 102 25.40 7.53 13.87
N LYS A 103 26.57 7.67 14.52
CA LYS A 103 27.82 7.13 13.98
C LYS A 103 27.72 5.61 14.00
N THR A 104 27.52 5.00 12.83
CA THR A 104 27.79 3.58 12.67
C THR A 104 29.27 3.34 12.95
N LEU A 105 29.56 2.51 13.96
CA LEU A 105 30.90 1.99 14.24
C LEU A 105 31.29 1.01 13.13
N ILE A 106 31.64 1.53 11.95
CA ILE A 106 32.37 0.71 10.98
C ILE A 106 33.84 0.83 11.37
N SER A 107 34.31 -0.16 12.13
CA SER A 107 35.72 -0.34 12.44
C SER A 107 36.48 -0.59 11.14
N PRO A 108 37.57 0.14 10.85
CA PRO A 108 38.39 -0.17 9.68
C PRO A 108 39.04 -1.54 9.88
N LYS A 109 38.95 -2.40 8.86
CA LYS A 109 39.82 -3.56 8.67
C LYS A 109 40.71 -3.31 7.48
#